data_AF-A0A6H1MRW8-F1
#
_entry.id   AF-A0A6H1MRW8-F1
#
_cell.length_a   1.000
_cell.length_b   1.000
_cell.length_c   1.000
_cell.angle_alpha   90.00
_cell.angle_beta   90.00
_cell.angle_gamma   90.00
#
_symmetry.space_group_name_H-M   'P 1'
#
loop_
_entity.id
_entity.type
_entity.pdbx_description
1 polymer ?
#
loop_
_entity_poly.entity_id
_entity_poly.type
_entity_poly.pdbx_seq_one_letter_code
_entity_poly.pdbx_strand_id
1 'polypeptide(L)' 'MVSSWHHFSKADERRISLRLPTDLHARLVEQARADRRSLNSEIVHLLEAALGPVDGDDEPP' A
#
# COMPACT_ATOMS: atom_id res chain seq x y z
N MET A 1 -14.74 -19.42 7.50
CA MET A 1 -13.44 -19.26 8.18
C MET A 1 -13.08 -17.80 8.10
N VAL A 2 -12.65 -17.24 9.23
CA VAL A 2 -12.55 -15.80 9.43
C VAL A 2 -11.52 -15.23 8.45
N SER A 3 -11.89 -14.20 7.70
CA SER A 3 -10.94 -13.44 6.89
C SER A 3 -9.85 -12.93 7.83
N SER A 4 -8.64 -13.47 7.70
CA SER A 4 -7.45 -12.96 8.39
C SER A 4 -7.07 -11.66 7.71
N TRP A 5 -7.85 -10.61 7.96
CA TRP A 5 -7.41 -9.25 7.74
C TRP A 5 -6.24 -9.07 8.68
N HIS A 6 -5.02 -9.11 8.13
CA HIS A 6 -3.79 -8.86 8.86
C HIS A 6 -4.01 -7.66 9.77
N HIS A 7 -4.02 -7.93 11.07
CA HIS A 7 -3.98 -6.90 12.09
C HIS A 7 -2.56 -6.33 12.05
N PHE A 8 -2.28 -5.52 11.02
CA PHE A 8 -1.11 -4.67 10.93
C PHE A 8 -1.22 -3.68 12.09
N SER A 9 -0.74 -4.10 13.26
CA SER A 9 -0.44 -3.17 14.32
C SER A 9 0.58 -2.20 13.76
N LYS A 10 0.42 -0.90 14.00
CA LYS A 10 1.39 0.15 13.58
C LYS A 10 2.86 -0.17 13.92
N ALA A 11 3.10 -1.13 14.82
CA ALA A 11 4.41 -1.61 15.23
C ALA A 11 5.27 -2.21 14.09
N ASP A 12 4.68 -2.75 13.02
CA ASP A 12 5.43 -3.38 11.91
C ASP A 12 5.61 -2.46 10.68
N GLU A 13 5.23 -1.19 10.77
CA GLU A 13 5.47 -0.21 9.70
C GLU A 13 6.95 0.21 9.66
N ARG A 14 7.59 0.11 8.47
CA ARG A 14 8.96 0.58 8.26
C ARG A 14 8.96 1.95 7.59
N ARG A 15 9.58 2.94 8.25
CA ARG A 15 9.76 4.28 7.67
C ARG A 15 10.82 4.24 6.57
N ILE A 16 10.46 4.66 5.37
CA ILE A 16 11.36 4.84 4.23
C ILE A 16 11.42 6.32 3.82
N SER A 17 12.55 6.73 3.23
CA SER A 17 12.69 8.02 2.56
C SER A 17 12.77 7.78 1.06
N LEU A 18 11.75 8.22 0.33
CA LEU A 18 11.64 8.03 -1.11
C LEU A 18 11.82 9.38 -1.83
N ARG A 19 12.68 9.40 -2.85
CA ARG A 19 12.82 10.55 -3.74
C ARG A 19 11.96 10.32 -4.98
N LEU A 20 10.99 11.20 -5.20
CA LEU A 20 10.10 11.15 -6.35
C LEU A 20 10.37 12.34 -7.28
N PRO A 21 10.27 12.18 -8.61
CA PRO A 21 10.09 13.29 -9.52
C PRO A 21 8.92 14.18 -9.06
N THR A 22 9.09 15.50 -9.17
CA THR A 22 8.13 16.48 -8.64
C THR A 22 6.73 16.33 -9.25
N ASP A 23 6.69 16.07 -10.55
CA ASP A 23 5.48 15.81 -11.32
C ASP A 23 4.76 14.54 -10.85
N LEU A 24 5.51 13.47 -10.57
CA LEU A 24 4.95 12.23 -10.04
C LEU A 24 4.38 12.44 -8.63
N HIS A 25 5.09 13.15 -7.76
CA HIS A 25 4.57 13.49 -6.43
C HIS A 25 3.27 14.29 -6.51
N ALA A 26 3.20 15.29 -7.39
CA ALA A 26 1.99 16.09 -7.57
C ALA A 26 0.80 15.24 -8.02
N ARG A 27 1.01 14.32 -8.98
CA ARG A 27 -0.04 13.39 -9.43
C ARG A 27 -0.54 12.49 -8.31
N LEU A 28 0.37 11.93 -7.50
CA LEU A 28 -0.01 11.08 -6.36
C LEU A 28 -0.80 11.85 -5.30
N VAL A 29 -0.46 13.12 -5.04
CA VAL A 29 -1.22 13.96 -4.11
C VAL A 29 -2.64 14.22 -4.60
N GLU A 30 -2.81 14.53 -5.88
CA GLU A 30 -4.14 14.77 -6.45
C GLU A 30 -4.99 13.50 -6.45
N GLN A 31 -4.40 12.34 -6.76
CA GLN A 31 -5.10 11.06 -6.71
C GLN A 31 -5.52 10.70 -5.26
N ALA A 32 -4.61 10.84 -4.30
CA ALA A 32 -4.92 10.60 -2.89
C ALA A 32 -6.05 11.53 -2.38
N ARG A 33 -6.08 12.78 -2.83
CA ARG A 33 -7.15 13.74 -2.50
C ARG A 33 -8.49 13.32 -3.10
N ALA A 34 -8.51 12.93 -4.37
CA ALA A 34 -9.71 12.44 -5.05
C ALA A 34 -10.31 11.23 -4.33
N ASP A 35 -9.46 10.30 -3.89
CA ASP A 35 -9.87 9.08 -3.22
C ASP A 35 -10.04 9.22 -1.71
N ARG A 36 -9.87 10.45 -1.17
CA ARG A 36 -9.97 10.79 0.26
C ARG A 36 -9.07 9.94 1.16
N ARG A 37 -7.86 9.64 0.68
CA ARG A 37 -6.85 8.82 1.38
C ARG A 37 -5.64 9.69 1.74
N SER A 38 -4.83 9.20 2.68
CA SER A 38 -3.50 9.77 2.89
C SER A 38 -2.59 9.44 1.70
N LEU A 39 -1.61 10.28 1.40
CA LEU A 39 -0.60 9.98 0.37
C LEU A 39 0.12 8.64 0.64
N ASN A 40 0.36 8.32 1.91
CA ASN A 40 0.96 7.04 2.30
C ASN A 40 0.05 5.87 1.92
N SER A 41 -1.24 5.95 2.25
CA SER A 41 -2.23 4.92 1.90
C SER A 41 -2.36 4.74 0.39
N GLU A 42 -2.26 5.82 -0.38
CA GLU A 42 -2.26 5.76 -1.84
C GLU A 42 -1.01 5.06 -2.39
N ILE A 43 0.17 5.40 -1.88
CA ILE A 43 1.43 4.74 -2.28
C ILE A 43 1.37 3.25 -1.95
N VAL A 44 0.91 2.87 -0.76
CA VAL A 44 0.76 1.45 -0.37
C VAL A 44 -0.22 0.74 -1.31
N HIS A 45 -1.40 1.33 -1.57
CA HIS A 45 -2.39 0.76 -2.47
C HIS A 45 -1.84 0.49 -3.88
N LEU A 46 -1.10 1.45 -4.44
CA LEU A 46 -0.47 1.29 -5.76
C LEU A 46 0.60 0.20 -5.76
N LEU A 47 1.38 0.09 -4.69
CA LEU A 47 2.41 -0.95 -4.55
C LEU A 47 1.79 -2.34 -4.42
N GLU A 48 0.75 -2.50 -3.60
CA GLU A 48 0.01 -3.77 -3.47
C GLU A 48 -0.62 -4.18 -4.81
N ALA A 49 -1.22 -3.23 -5.53
CA ALA A 49 -1.79 -3.49 -6.85
C ALA A 49 -0.74 -3.89 -7.89
N ALA A 50 0.45 -3.28 -7.84
CA ALA A 50 1.55 -3.56 -8.78
C ALA A 50 2.29 -4.87 -8.48
N LEU A 51 2.43 -5.22 -7.19
CA LEU A 51 3.10 -6.45 -6.76
C LEU A 51 2.18 -7.68 -6.81
N GLY A 52 0.85 -7.47 -6.82
CA GLY A 52 -0.13 -8.54 -6.79
C GLY A 52 -0.33 -9.12 -5.38
N PRO A 53 -1.24 -10.10 -5.23
CA PRO A 53 -1.36 -10.83 -3.97
C PRO A 53 -0.02 -11.46 -3.59
N VAL A 54 0.35 -11.37 -2.32
CA VAL A 54 1.43 -12.18 -1.76
C VAL A 54 0.87 -13.60 -1.69
N ASP A 55 1.05 -14.38 -2.76
CA ASP A 55 0.69 -15.79 -2.79
C ASP A 55 1.44 -16.48 -1.65
N GLY A 56 0.68 -16.88 -0.63
CA GLY A 56 1.24 -17.35 0.65
C GLY A 56 0.36 -18.34 1.39
N ASP A 57 -0.69 -18.87 0.76
CA ASP A 57 -1.36 -20.10 1.19
C ASP A 57 -1.45 -21.03 -0.03
N ASP A 58 -0.29 -21.43 -0.56
CA ASP A 58 -0.15 -22.74 -1.21
C ASP A 58 -0.42 -23.80 -0.13
N GLU A 59 -1.70 -24.08 0.15
CA GLU A 59 -2.08 -25.24 0.94
C GLU A 59 -1.82 -26.50 0.10
N PRO A 60 -0.89 -27.39 0.48
CA PRO A 60 -0.76 -28.68 -0.18
C PRO A 60 -2.00 -29.54 0.15
N PRO A 61 -2.42 -30.44 -0.76
CA PRO A 61 -3.62 -31.27 -0.58
C PRO A 61 -3.54 -32.23 0.61
#